data_AF-A0A934A6T2-F1
#
_entry.id   AF-A0A934A6T2-F1
#
_cell.length_a   1.000
_cell.length_b   1.000
_cell.length_c   1.000
_cell.angle_alpha   90.00
_cell.angle_beta   90.00
_cell.angle_gamma   90.00
#
_symmetry.space_group_name_H-M   'P 1'
#
loop_
_entity.id
_entity.type
_entity.pdbx_description
1 polymer ?
#
loop_
_entity_poly.entity_id
_entity_poly.type
_entity_poly.pdbx_seq_one_letter_code
_entity_poly.pdbx_strand_id
1 'polypeptide(L)' 'MIQAKFRLKESYIQFIEQCNRYGFKDKSDVVRTAIDRLITELTQQRLCESAALYADVYKEDGETQEWTDASLSEWPT' A
#
# COMPACT_ATOMS: atom_id res chain seq x y z
N MET A 1 7.65 13.54 17.52
CA MET A 1 7.50 14.01 16.13
C MET A 1 8.75 14.75 15.72
N ILE A 2 9.28 14.47 14.52
CA ILE A 2 10.40 15.22 13.93
C ILE A 2 9.80 16.18 12.90
N GLN A 3 10.31 17.41 12.85
CA GLN A 3 9.87 18.40 11.86
C GLN A 3 10.79 18.35 10.64
N ALA A 4 10.18 18.37 9.45
CA ALA A 4 10.89 18.49 8.18
C ALA A 4 10.28 19.64 7.38
N LYS A 5 11.12 20.38 6.65
CA LYS A 5 10.69 21.48 5.78
C LYS A 5 10.79 21.03 4.33
N PHE A 6 9.67 21.13 3.60
CA PHE A 6 9.58 20.80 2.19
C PHE A 6 9.09 22.00 1.40
N ARG A 7 9.48 22.08 0.13
CA ARG A 7 8.94 23.05 -0.81
C ARG A 7 7.72 22.42 -1.47
N LEU A 8 6.58 23.11 -1.38
CA LEU A 8 5.33 22.71 -2.01
C LEU A 8 4.94 23.74 -3.06
N LYS A 9 4.21 23.29 -4.08
CA LYS A 9 3.56 24.20 -5.01
C LYS A 9 2.49 25.00 -4.27
N GLU A 10 2.26 26.23 -4.73
CA GLU A 10 1.24 27.12 -4.15
C GLU A 10 -0.16 26.48 -4.13
N SER A 11 -0.53 25.74 -5.18
CA SER A 11 -1.78 24.99 -5.25
C SER A 11 -1.94 23.95 -4.13
N TYR A 12 -0.86 23.27 -3.73
CA TYR A 12 -0.89 22.32 -2.62
C TYR A 12 -1.04 23.03 -1.28
N ILE A 13 -0.41 24.21 -1.12
CA ILE A 13 -0.58 25.04 0.08
C ILE A 13 -2.04 25.48 0.19
N GLN A 14 -2.63 26.01 -0.89
CA GLN A 14 -4.04 26.42 -0.91
C GLN A 14 -5.00 25.28 -0.55
N PHE A 15 -4.72 24.05 -1.00
CA PHE A 15 -5.49 22.87 -0.63
C PHE A 15 -5.38 22.56 0.87
N ILE A 16 -4.16 22.55 1.41
CA ILE A 16 -3.89 22.29 2.83
C ILE A 16 -4.52 23.38 3.70
N GLU A 17 -4.57 24.63 3.26
CA GLU A 17 -5.24 25.72 3.98
C GLU A 17 -6.75 25.54 4.09
N GLN A 18 -7.34 24.82 3.15
CA GLN A 18 -8.76 24.47 3.16
C GLN A 18 -9.04 23.17 3.94
N CYS A 19 -8.11 22.68 4.76
CA CYS A 19 -8.22 21.42 5.52
C CYS A 19 -9.55 21.27 6.27
N ASN A 20 -10.02 22.35 6.90
CA ASN A 20 -11.26 22.35 7.68
C ASN A 20 -12.50 22.05 6.82
N ARG A 21 -12.47 22.42 5.53
CA ARG A 21 -13.57 22.16 4.58
C ARG A 21 -13.73 20.68 4.28
N TYR A 22 -12.66 19.91 4.44
CA TYR A 22 -12.63 18.48 4.16
C TYR A 22 -12.70 17.62 5.44
N GLY A 23 -12.94 18.23 6.61
CA GLY A 23 -13.09 17.53 7.88
C GLY A 23 -11.79 17.17 8.60
N PHE A 24 -10.64 17.69 8.14
CA PHE A 24 -9.36 17.49 8.82
C PHE A 24 -9.20 18.44 10.01
N LYS A 25 -8.54 17.94 11.07
CA LYS A 25 -8.32 18.71 12.31
C LYS A 25 -7.34 19.87 12.11
N ASP A 26 -6.28 19.64 11.36
CA ASP A 26 -5.23 20.61 11.10
C ASP A 26 -4.50 20.34 9.78
N LYS A 27 -3.68 21.29 9.36
CA LYS A 27 -2.87 21.20 8.13
C LYS A 27 -1.95 19.97 8.10
N SER A 28 -1.39 19.60 9.25
CA SER A 28 -0.50 18.45 9.37
C SER A 28 -1.27 17.14 9.27
N ASP A 29 -2.54 17.13 9.68
CA ASP A 29 -3.42 15.98 9.57
C ASP A 29 -3.67 15.61 8.10
N VAL A 30 -3.93 16.60 7.24
CA VAL A 30 -4.03 16.40 5.78
C VAL A 30 -2.78 15.75 5.21
N VAL A 31 -1.61 16.30 5.56
CA VAL A 31 -0.32 15.82 5.05
C VAL A 31 -0.04 14.41 5.57
N ARG A 32 -0.35 14.12 6.83
CA ARG A 32 -0.18 12.79 7.41
C ARG A 32 -1.06 11.77 6.70
N THR A 33 -2.35 12.05 6.51
CA THR A 33 -3.27 11.16 5.80
C THR A 33 -2.83 10.92 4.36
N ALA A 34 -2.34 11.95 3.66
CA ALA A 34 -1.82 11.81 2.30
C ALA A 34 -0.58 10.91 2.24
N ILE A 35 0.35 11.07 3.19
CA ILE A 35 1.55 10.23 3.28
C ILE A 35 1.18 8.80 3.65
N ASP A 36 0.31 8.58 4.63
CA ASP A 36 -0.11 7.24 5.06
C ASP A 36 -0.77 6.49 3.90
N ARG A 37 -1.63 7.16 3.14
CA ARG A 37 -2.25 6.59 1.94
C ARG A 37 -1.20 6.20 0.89
N LEU A 38 -0.24 7.07 0.63
CA LEU A 38 0.85 6.77 -0.32
C LEU A 38 1.70 5.58 0.15
N ILE A 39 1.99 5.48 1.45
CA ILE A 39 2.72 4.34 2.04
C ILE A 39 1.94 3.05 1.82
N THR A 40 0.62 3.04 2.08
CA THR A 40 -0.22 1.87 1.85
C THR A 40 -0.23 1.47 0.38
N GLU A 41 -0.40 2.42 -0.54
CA GLU A 41 -0.42 2.17 -1.99
C GLU A 41 0.92 1.56 -2.47
N LEU A 42 2.05 2.13 -2.06
CA LEU A 42 3.38 1.60 -2.41
C LEU A 42 3.65 0.22 -1.79
N THR A 43 3.19 -0.01 -0.56
CA THR A 43 3.31 -1.31 0.11
C THR A 43 2.51 -2.38 -0.63
N GLN A 44 1.28 -2.05 -1.03
CA GLN A 44 0.44 -2.95 -1.80
C GLN A 44 1.05 -3.28 -3.17
N GLN A 45 1.58 -2.27 -3.88
CA GLN A 45 2.27 -2.49 -5.14
C GLN A 45 3.44 -3.47 -4.99
N ARG A 46 4.28 -3.24 -3.98
CA ARG A 46 5.42 -4.13 -3.68
C ARG A 46 4.98 -5.55 -3.32
N LEU A 47 3.88 -5.70 -2.58
CA LEU A 47 3.31 -7.02 -2.27
C LEU A 47 2.84 -7.73 -3.54
N CYS A 48 2.11 -7.05 -4.42
CA CYS A 48 1.68 -7.60 -5.70
C CYS A 48 2.87 -8.01 -6.58
N GLU A 49 3.90 -7.17 -6.67
CA GLU A 49 5.14 -7.49 -7.41
C GLU A 49 5.82 -8.74 -6.82
N SER A 50 5.93 -8.82 -5.50
CA SER A 50 6.51 -10.01 -4.86
C SER A 50 5.67 -11.26 -5.09
N ALA A 51 4.34 -11.17 -5.01
CA ALA A 51 3.45 -12.28 -5.27
C ALA A 51 3.53 -12.77 -6.72
N ALA A 52 3.68 -11.85 -7.68
CA ALA A 52 3.90 -12.21 -9.08
C ALA A 52 5.20 -13.00 -9.27
N LEU A 53 6.29 -12.57 -8.63
CA LEU A 53 7.56 -13.31 -8.65
C LEU A 53 7.44 -14.70 -8.04
N TYR A 54 6.75 -14.84 -6.90
CA TYR A 54 6.48 -16.14 -6.29
C TYR A 54 5.63 -17.04 -7.19
N ALA A 55 4.62 -16.48 -7.87
CA ALA A 55 3.80 -17.23 -8.81
C ALA A 55 4.60 -17.74 -10.01
N ASP A 56 5.58 -16.97 -10.50
CA ASP A 56 6.45 -17.41 -11.59
C ASP A 56 7.40 -18.53 -11.14
N VAL A 57 7.98 -18.44 -9.94
CA VAL A 57 8.78 -19.54 -9.37
C VAL A 57 7.93 -20.79 -9.17
N TYR A 58 6.72 -20.63 -8.62
CA TYR A 58 5.80 -21.74 -8.38
C TYR A 58 5.39 -22.46 -9.65
N LYS A 59 5.22 -21.73 -10.78
CA LYS A 59 4.91 -22.35 -12.09
C LYS A 59 5.98 -23.33 -12.56
N GLU A 60 7.24 -23.07 -12.23
CA GLU A 60 8.38 -23.91 -12.62
C GLU A 60 8.58 -25.11 -11.68
N ASP A 61 7.97 -25.08 -10.49
CA ASP A 61 8.10 -26.10 -9.46
C ASP A 61 6.87 -27.02 -9.40
N GLY A 62 6.89 -28.06 -10.24
CA GLY A 62 5.80 -29.04 -10.36
C GLY A 62 5.58 -29.89 -9.11
N GLU A 63 6.62 -30.19 -8.33
CA GLU A 63 6.49 -30.97 -7.10
C GLU A 63 5.66 -30.20 -6.06
N THR A 64 5.96 -28.91 -5.88
CA THR A 64 5.20 -28.04 -4.97
C THR A 64 3.76 -27.83 -5.46
N GLN A 65 3.52 -27.78 -6.78
CA GLN A 65 2.16 -27.75 -7.33
C GLN A 65 1.35 -28.99 -6.94
N GLU A 66 1.90 -30.18 -7.15
CA GLU A 66 1.25 -31.44 -6.81
C GLU A 66 0.90 -31.53 -5.31
N TRP A 67 1.80 -31.08 -4.44
CA TRP A 67 1.53 -31.05 -2.99
C TRP A 67 0.45 -30.04 -2.60
N THR A 68 0.43 -28.88 -3.25
CA THR A 68 -0.60 -27.86 -3.00
C THR A 68 -1.97 -28.36 -3.43
N ASP A 69 -2.06 -28.99 -4.60
CA ASP A 69 -3.29 -29.55 -5.15
C ASP A 69 -3.81 -30.72 -4.31
N ALA A 70 -2.91 -31.60 -3.84
CA ALA A 70 -3.27 -32.69 -2.94
C ALA A 70 -3.83 -32.17 -1.61
N SER A 71 -3.25 -31.11 -1.04
CA SER A 71 -3.71 -30.53 0.23
C SER A 71 -5.08 -29.83 0.11
N LEU A 72 -5.41 -29.25 -1.05
CA LEU A 72 -6.73 -28.66 -1.31
C LEU A 72 -7.87 -29.70 -1.24
N SER A 73 -7.57 -30.96 -1.58
CA SER A 73 -8.57 -32.04 -1.58
C SER A 73 -8.98 -32.51 -0.18
N GLU A 74 -8.17 -32.23 0.84
CA GLU A 74 -8.40 -32.63 2.23
C GLU A 74 -8.96 -31.50 3.10
N TRP A 75 -9.16 -30.30 2.55
CA TRP A 75 -9.63 -29.15 3.32
C TRP A 75 -11.15 -29.24 3.57
N PRO A 76 -11.61 -29.21 4.84
CA PRO A 76 -13.04 -29.22 5.15
C PRO A 76 -13.70 -27.92 4.67
N THR A 77 -14.78 -28.05 3.90
CA THR A 77 -15.57 -26.94 3.33
C THR A 77 -16.44 -26.23 4.36
#